data_AF-A0A2M9D5I4-F1
#
_entry.id   AF-A0A2M9D5I4-F1
#
_cell.length_a   1.000
_cell.length_b   1.000
_cell.length_c   1.000
_cell.angle_alpha   90.00
_cell.angle_beta   90.00
_cell.angle_gamma   90.00
#
_symmetry.space_group_name_H-M   'P 1'
#
loop_
_entity.id
_entity.type
_entity.pdbx_description
1 polymer ?
#
loop_
_entity_poly.entity_id
_entity_poly.type
_entity_poly.pdbx_seq_one_letter_code
_entity_poly.pdbx_strand_id
1 'polypeptide(L)'
;MNELNTTPERPTIEPQRFYTRFTDTGFLHVGTFTGITLNGERRYFMWQTDAWKEIYLSGFEYYRDDDDTHFAESSRVDVQQLSPGAVETEPGGGSFLDAYFGHDLDDPINQQGRTKKADELEAHISDADNEDEEDDMLMTEVDAMVQHGIAVGIATIAHRGQLDKLGYDYIDHPARVAESFDWLNEPVEHCTAWLHDVIEDTDISASDLLKAGMLPEIVTAVELMTRRTDVANADYYDRIRQNPAALAVKLADINDNLADWRFRKLDYDTQVRLSNKYFHARQLLQPATDETENS
;
A
#
# COMPACT_ATOMS: atom_id res chain seq x y z
N MET A 1 -50.32 -0.93 31.93
CA MET A 1 -49.25 -0.17 31.28
C MET A 1 -48.66 -1.12 30.25
N ASN A 2 -48.92 -0.86 28.96
CA ASN A 2 -48.47 -1.74 27.88
C ASN A 2 -46.99 -1.47 27.60
N GLU A 3 -46.19 -2.52 27.72
CA GLU A 3 -44.83 -2.58 27.22
C GLU A 3 -44.86 -2.47 25.69
N LEU A 4 -44.22 -1.43 25.16
CA LEU A 4 -43.97 -1.27 23.73
C LEU A 4 -42.93 -2.31 23.32
N ASN A 5 -43.42 -3.45 22.84
CA ASN A 5 -42.61 -4.45 22.17
C ASN A 5 -42.26 -3.92 20.76
N THR A 6 -41.26 -3.05 20.68
CA THR A 6 -40.67 -2.64 19.41
C THR A 6 -39.62 -3.67 19.04
N THR A 7 -40.01 -4.66 18.24
CA THR A 7 -39.06 -5.46 17.47
C THR A 7 -38.19 -4.48 16.67
N PRO A 8 -36.85 -4.51 16.75
CA PRO A 8 -36.03 -3.63 15.92
C PRO A 8 -36.35 -3.92 14.45
N GLU A 9 -36.75 -2.89 13.71
CA GLU A 9 -36.97 -3.00 12.27
C GLU A 9 -35.68 -3.52 11.63
N ARG A 10 -35.80 -4.58 10.82
CA ARG A 10 -34.65 -5.07 10.04
C ARG A 10 -34.18 -3.92 9.14
N PRO A 11 -32.87 -3.64 9.07
CA PRO A 11 -32.36 -2.58 8.22
C PRO A 11 -32.82 -2.83 6.78
N THR A 12 -33.33 -1.78 6.14
CA THR A 12 -33.69 -1.84 4.72
C THR A 12 -32.39 -1.72 3.93
N ILE A 13 -31.98 -2.81 3.28
CA ILE A 13 -30.71 -2.90 2.54
C ILE A 13 -31.04 -2.72 1.07
N GLU A 14 -30.57 -1.63 0.47
CA GLU A 14 -30.56 -1.52 -0.98
C GLU A 14 -29.61 -2.58 -1.57
N PRO A 15 -29.88 -3.11 -2.78
CA PRO A 15 -29.00 -4.10 -3.40
C PRO A 15 -27.56 -3.61 -3.43
N GLN A 16 -26.66 -4.38 -2.82
CA GLN A 16 -25.26 -4.03 -2.73
C GLN A 16 -24.66 -3.97 -4.14
N ARG A 17 -24.04 -2.83 -4.47
CA ARG A 17 -23.33 -2.66 -5.73
C ARG A 17 -21.84 -2.72 -5.49
N PHE A 18 -21.15 -3.35 -6.41
CA PHE A 18 -19.70 -3.45 -6.39
C PHE A 18 -19.12 -2.58 -7.48
N TYR A 19 -17.98 -2.00 -7.16
CA TYR A 19 -17.23 -1.18 -8.07
C TYR A 19 -15.79 -1.61 -8.03
N THR A 20 -15.14 -1.66 -9.19
CA THR A 20 -13.70 -1.84 -9.26
C THR A 20 -13.11 -0.58 -9.82
N ARG A 21 -12.02 -0.14 -9.20
CA ARG A 21 -11.18 0.92 -9.72
C ARG A 21 -9.96 0.29 -10.37
N PHE A 22 -9.63 0.74 -11.56
CA PHE A 22 -8.33 0.47 -12.17
C PHE A 22 -7.47 1.73 -12.16
N THR A 23 -6.18 1.60 -12.41
CA THR A 23 -5.33 2.76 -12.72
C THR A 23 -5.87 3.50 -13.95
N ASP A 24 -5.42 4.74 -14.17
CA ASP A 24 -5.92 5.58 -15.27
C ASP A 24 -5.53 5.08 -16.66
N THR A 25 -4.73 4.02 -16.69
CA THR A 25 -4.32 3.30 -17.88
C THR A 25 -4.99 1.92 -18.00
N GLY A 26 -5.84 1.54 -17.03
CA GLY A 26 -6.63 0.31 -17.02
C GLY A 26 -5.84 -0.96 -16.73
N PHE A 27 -4.58 -0.86 -16.31
CA PHE A 27 -3.68 -2.00 -16.17
C PHE A 27 -3.75 -2.67 -14.80
N LEU A 28 -3.94 -1.91 -13.74
CA LEU A 28 -3.87 -2.42 -12.37
C LEU A 28 -5.20 -2.23 -11.66
N HIS A 29 -5.69 -3.29 -11.02
CA HIS A 29 -6.83 -3.23 -10.12
C HIS A 29 -6.40 -2.54 -8.82
N VAL A 30 -6.93 -1.33 -8.58
CA VAL A 30 -6.61 -0.49 -7.42
C VAL A 30 -7.43 -0.91 -6.20
N GLY A 31 -8.64 -1.41 -6.41
CA GLY A 31 -9.48 -1.87 -5.32
C GLY A 31 -10.90 -2.21 -5.73
N THR A 32 -11.53 -3.06 -4.92
CA THR A 32 -12.96 -3.35 -5.01
C THR A 32 -13.68 -2.60 -3.91
N PHE A 33 -14.70 -1.86 -4.27
CA PHE A 33 -15.45 -0.98 -3.39
C PHE A 33 -16.93 -1.30 -3.42
N THR A 34 -17.63 -0.91 -2.36
CA THR A 34 -19.07 -1.07 -2.28
C THR A 34 -19.69 0.03 -1.44
N GLY A 35 -20.94 0.38 -1.73
CA GLY A 35 -21.73 1.34 -0.95
C GLY A 35 -23.04 0.71 -0.53
N ILE A 36 -23.41 0.88 0.74
CA ILE A 36 -24.61 0.27 1.33
C ILE A 36 -25.36 1.36 2.08
N THR A 37 -26.68 1.40 1.88
CA THR A 37 -27.57 2.27 2.66
C THR A 37 -28.07 1.47 3.87
N LEU A 38 -27.71 1.90 5.08
CA LEU A 38 -28.15 1.32 6.36
C LEU A 38 -28.95 2.37 7.13
N ASN A 39 -30.22 2.10 7.41
CA ASN A 39 -31.11 3.00 8.16
C ASN A 39 -31.16 4.44 7.60
N GLY A 40 -31.04 4.59 6.28
CA GLY A 40 -31.03 5.89 5.59
C GLY A 40 -29.67 6.59 5.54
N GLU A 41 -28.63 6.03 6.17
CA GLU A 41 -27.25 6.49 6.07
C GLU A 41 -26.48 5.65 5.07
N ARG A 42 -25.85 6.30 4.08
CA ARG A 42 -25.01 5.61 3.09
C ARG A 42 -23.58 5.49 3.61
N ARG A 43 -23.06 4.26 3.62
CA ARG A 43 -21.71 3.92 4.05
C ARG A 43 -20.95 3.26 2.92
N TYR A 44 -19.64 3.40 2.91
CA TYR A 44 -18.77 2.95 1.84
C TYR A 44 -17.69 2.04 2.39
N PHE A 45 -17.30 1.03 1.63
CA PHE A 45 -16.31 0.06 2.04
C PHE A 45 -15.36 -0.27 0.90
N MET A 46 -14.12 -0.58 1.25
CA MET A 46 -13.10 -1.13 0.35
C MET A 46 -12.78 -2.55 0.82
N TRP A 47 -12.66 -3.48 -0.12
CA TRP A 47 -12.16 -4.82 0.16
C TRP A 47 -10.65 -4.76 0.38
N GLN A 48 -10.19 -5.25 1.53
CA GLN A 48 -8.78 -5.36 1.88
C GLN A 48 -8.50 -6.78 2.35
N THR A 49 -7.64 -7.49 1.62
CA THR A 49 -7.11 -8.84 1.92
C THR A 49 -8.21 -9.91 2.10
N ASP A 50 -8.94 -9.88 3.21
CA ASP A 50 -9.97 -10.84 3.59
C ASP A 50 -11.22 -10.19 4.24
N ALA A 51 -11.29 -8.85 4.28
CA ALA A 51 -12.35 -8.13 4.95
C ALA A 51 -12.77 -6.84 4.24
N TRP A 52 -14.04 -6.48 4.40
CA TRP A 52 -14.53 -5.16 4.05
C TRP A 52 -14.15 -4.16 5.14
N LYS A 53 -13.45 -3.09 4.77
CA LYS A 53 -13.12 -1.98 5.68
C LYS A 53 -13.95 -0.76 5.31
N GLU A 54 -14.59 -0.16 6.32
CA GLU A 54 -15.35 1.07 6.13
C GLU A 54 -14.42 2.23 5.77
N ILE A 55 -14.81 2.98 4.74
CA ILE A 55 -14.17 4.21 4.32
C ILE A 55 -15.21 5.33 4.37
N TYR A 56 -14.76 6.53 4.71
CA TYR A 56 -15.63 7.70 4.73
C TYR A 56 -16.05 8.09 3.32
N LEU A 57 -17.19 8.80 3.18
CA LEU A 57 -17.69 9.32 1.90
C LEU A 57 -16.60 10.06 1.12
N SER A 58 -15.81 10.90 1.77
CA SER A 58 -14.70 11.62 1.14
C SER A 58 -13.63 10.67 0.59
N GLY A 59 -13.38 9.54 1.24
CA GLY A 59 -12.49 8.50 0.73
C GLY A 59 -13.09 7.80 -0.48
N PHE A 60 -14.39 7.50 -0.45
CA PHE A 60 -15.05 6.88 -1.60
C PHE A 60 -15.17 7.82 -2.80
N GLU A 61 -15.58 9.08 -2.62
CA GLU A 61 -15.60 10.11 -3.68
C GLU A 61 -14.20 10.40 -4.22
N TYR A 62 -13.16 10.29 -3.37
CA TYR A 62 -11.77 10.36 -3.82
C TYR A 62 -11.39 9.22 -4.77
N TYR A 63 -11.90 8.00 -4.54
CA TYR A 63 -11.65 6.86 -5.43
C TYR A 63 -12.62 6.78 -6.62
N ARG A 64 -13.83 7.33 -6.45
CA ARG A 64 -14.90 7.39 -7.44
C ARG A 64 -15.19 8.85 -7.69
N ASP A 65 -14.35 9.51 -8.49
CA ASP A 65 -14.76 10.78 -9.05
C ASP A 65 -15.84 10.51 -10.10
N ASP A 66 -16.92 11.30 -10.13
CA ASP A 66 -18.08 11.05 -10.99
C ASP A 66 -17.74 11.18 -12.51
N ASP A 67 -16.57 11.75 -12.82
CA ASP A 67 -16.00 11.87 -14.16
C ASP A 67 -14.85 10.86 -14.45
N ASP A 68 -14.49 9.98 -13.50
CA ASP A 68 -13.40 9.01 -13.66
C ASP A 68 -13.87 7.72 -14.36
N THR A 69 -13.41 7.53 -15.61
CA THR A 69 -13.74 6.36 -16.44
C THR A 69 -13.18 5.04 -15.91
N HIS A 70 -12.30 5.08 -14.91
CA HIS A 70 -11.62 3.91 -14.35
C HIS A 70 -12.37 3.29 -13.17
N PHE A 71 -13.47 3.89 -12.73
CA PHE A 71 -14.37 3.34 -11.73
C PHE A 71 -15.60 2.72 -12.40
N ALA A 72 -15.64 1.38 -12.47
CA ALA A 72 -16.71 0.66 -13.15
C ALA A 72 -17.55 -0.17 -12.18
N GLU A 73 -18.88 -0.09 -12.33
CA GLU A 73 -19.78 -1.05 -11.68
C GLU A 73 -19.44 -2.45 -12.21
N SER A 74 -19.15 -3.38 -11.29
CA SER A 74 -18.58 -4.68 -11.63
C SER A 74 -19.54 -5.80 -11.29
N SER A 75 -19.55 -6.86 -12.12
CA SER A 75 -20.37 -8.03 -11.82
C SER A 75 -19.76 -8.83 -10.68
N ARG A 76 -20.58 -9.69 -10.03
CA ARG A 76 -20.08 -10.61 -9.00
C ARG A 76 -18.98 -11.56 -9.52
N VAL A 77 -19.03 -11.91 -10.81
CA VAL A 77 -18.02 -12.78 -11.42
C VAL A 77 -16.69 -12.04 -11.50
N ASP A 78 -16.70 -10.78 -11.92
CA ASP A 78 -15.49 -9.95 -12.03
C ASP A 78 -14.89 -9.70 -10.64
N VAL A 79 -15.75 -9.39 -9.65
CA VAL A 79 -15.32 -9.21 -8.25
C VAL A 79 -14.67 -10.48 -7.71
N GLN A 80 -15.23 -11.67 -7.96
CA GLN A 80 -14.64 -12.92 -7.49
C GLN A 80 -13.29 -13.24 -8.15
N GLN A 81 -13.05 -12.75 -9.37
CA GLN A 81 -11.77 -12.93 -10.07
C GLN A 81 -10.71 -11.93 -9.59
N LEU A 82 -11.09 -10.67 -9.41
CA LEU A 82 -10.18 -9.57 -9.03
C LEU A 82 -9.94 -9.50 -7.52
N SER A 83 -10.93 -9.89 -6.73
CA SER A 83 -10.91 -9.86 -5.25
C SER A 83 -11.59 -11.11 -4.69
N PRO A 84 -10.90 -12.28 -4.75
CA PRO A 84 -11.46 -13.52 -4.24
C PRO A 84 -11.88 -13.39 -2.76
N GLY A 85 -13.13 -13.73 -2.45
CA GLY A 85 -13.66 -13.63 -1.09
C GLY A 85 -14.45 -12.35 -0.79
N ALA A 86 -14.41 -11.35 -1.68
CA ALA A 86 -15.21 -10.13 -1.60
C ALA A 86 -16.69 -10.39 -1.91
N VAL A 87 -17.37 -11.09 -1.00
CA VAL A 87 -18.81 -11.37 -1.07
C VAL A 87 -19.63 -10.22 -0.50
N GLU A 88 -20.96 -10.28 -0.63
CA GLU A 88 -21.84 -9.30 0.02
C GLU A 88 -21.53 -9.22 1.51
N THR A 89 -21.28 -8.01 1.97
CA THR A 89 -21.18 -7.71 3.40
C THR A 89 -22.51 -8.06 4.03
N GLU A 90 -22.53 -9.03 4.96
CA GLU A 90 -23.71 -9.21 5.78
C GLU A 90 -23.84 -7.97 6.69
N PRO A 91 -24.94 -7.21 6.61
CA PRO A 91 -25.20 -6.18 7.61
C PRO A 91 -25.51 -6.89 8.92
N GLY A 92 -24.46 -7.08 9.73
CA GLY A 92 -24.48 -7.81 10.99
C GLY A 92 -23.55 -9.03 11.06
N GLY A 93 -22.84 -9.40 9.99
CA GLY A 93 -21.90 -10.54 10.01
C GLY A 93 -20.47 -10.08 10.22
N GLY A 94 -20.02 -10.12 11.48
CA GLY A 94 -18.62 -10.04 11.90
C GLY A 94 -17.94 -8.68 11.75
N SER A 95 -17.59 -8.04 12.87
CA SER A 95 -16.75 -6.82 12.99
C SER A 95 -17.41 -5.44 12.89
N PHE A 96 -18.75 -5.30 12.81
CA PHE A 96 -19.38 -3.96 12.85
C PHE A 96 -20.07 -3.63 14.19
N LEU A 97 -20.75 -4.58 14.83
CA LEU A 97 -21.47 -4.32 16.10
C LEU A 97 -20.58 -4.51 17.36
N ASP A 98 -19.58 -5.39 17.32
CA ASP A 98 -18.68 -5.64 18.46
C ASP A 98 -17.69 -4.49 18.71
N ALA A 99 -17.29 -3.78 17.66
CA ALA A 99 -16.32 -2.68 17.76
C ALA A 99 -16.92 -1.37 18.29
N TYR A 100 -18.25 -1.20 18.23
CA TYR A 100 -18.91 0.07 18.54
C TYR A 100 -19.83 0.04 19.78
N PHE A 101 -20.29 -1.14 20.24
CA PHE A 101 -21.14 -1.27 21.44
C PHE A 101 -20.52 -2.14 22.57
N GLY A 102 -19.25 -2.52 22.47
CA GLY A 102 -18.58 -3.46 23.39
C GLY A 102 -17.85 -2.85 24.59
N HIS A 103 -18.03 -1.57 24.90
CA HIS A 103 -17.55 -0.97 26.15
C HIS A 103 -18.65 -0.16 26.81
N ASP A 104 -19.66 -0.87 27.33
CA ASP A 104 -20.36 -0.40 28.52
C ASP A 104 -19.91 -1.22 29.74
N LEU A 105 -19.49 -0.45 30.73
CA LEU A 105 -19.22 -0.87 32.09
C LEU A 105 -20.55 -1.32 32.71
N ASP A 106 -20.52 -2.41 33.49
CA ASP A 106 -21.61 -2.96 34.32
C ASP A 106 -22.63 -3.96 33.69
N ASP A 107 -22.25 -5.24 33.57
CA ASP A 107 -23.22 -6.37 33.60
C ASP A 107 -22.62 -7.63 34.34
N PRO A 108 -23.28 -8.24 35.36
CA PRO A 108 -22.64 -9.12 36.35
C PRO A 108 -22.40 -10.59 35.93
N ILE A 109 -22.60 -10.97 34.68
CA ILE A 109 -22.65 -12.39 34.27
C ILE A 109 -21.25 -12.96 33.92
N ASN A 110 -20.21 -12.14 33.77
CA ASN A 110 -18.87 -12.60 33.34
C ASN A 110 -17.83 -12.75 34.47
N GLN A 111 -18.25 -13.03 35.71
CA GLN A 111 -17.33 -13.20 36.86
C GLN A 111 -16.89 -14.64 37.15
N GLN A 112 -17.44 -15.66 36.48
CA GLN A 112 -17.16 -17.07 36.84
C GLN A 112 -16.21 -17.84 35.90
N GLY A 113 -15.67 -17.20 34.86
CA GLY A 113 -14.69 -17.83 33.96
C GLY A 113 -13.23 -17.38 34.14
N ARG A 114 -12.97 -16.37 34.96
CA ARG A 114 -11.71 -15.61 34.92
C ARG A 114 -10.62 -16.03 35.92
N THR A 115 -10.86 -17.02 36.79
CA THR A 115 -9.94 -17.33 37.91
C THR A 115 -9.21 -18.67 37.79
N LYS A 116 -8.97 -19.19 36.58
CA LYS A 116 -8.12 -20.40 36.41
C LYS A 116 -7.07 -20.32 35.31
N LYS A 117 -7.26 -19.49 34.27
CA LYS A 117 -6.27 -19.32 33.20
C LYS A 117 -5.29 -18.15 33.43
N ALA A 118 -5.63 -17.19 34.28
CA ALA A 118 -4.75 -16.09 34.63
C ALA A 118 -3.65 -16.55 35.61
N ASP A 119 -3.99 -17.41 36.56
CA ASP A 119 -3.04 -17.92 37.58
C ASP A 119 -2.01 -18.91 37.00
N GLU A 120 -2.28 -19.54 35.85
CA GLU A 120 -1.33 -20.44 35.18
C GLU A 120 -0.32 -19.69 34.28
N LEU A 121 -0.59 -18.43 33.91
CA LEU A 121 0.32 -17.63 33.06
C LEU A 121 1.33 -16.81 33.88
N GLU A 122 1.03 -16.48 35.14
CA GLU A 122 1.95 -15.74 36.03
C GLU A 122 3.01 -16.64 36.71
N ALA A 123 2.96 -17.95 36.53
CA ALA A 123 3.89 -18.89 37.17
C ALA A 123 5.12 -19.29 36.32
N HIS A 124 5.40 -18.64 35.19
CA HIS A 124 6.56 -18.95 34.33
C HIS A 124 7.47 -17.75 34.03
N ILE A 125 7.35 -16.66 34.79
CA ILE A 125 8.33 -15.56 34.77
C ILE A 125 9.18 -15.63 36.04
N SER A 126 10.00 -16.68 36.12
CA SER A 126 11.21 -16.68 36.93
C SER A 126 12.18 -17.68 36.31
N ASP A 127 13.36 -17.18 35.96
CA ASP A 127 14.54 -17.90 35.49
C ASP A 127 14.65 -18.09 33.96
N ALA A 128 15.19 -17.06 33.30
CA ALA A 128 16.16 -17.24 32.21
C ALA A 128 16.91 -15.91 31.95
N ASP A 129 18.09 -15.78 32.59
CA ASP A 129 19.22 -15.05 32.00
C ASP A 129 19.78 -15.87 30.81
N ASN A 130 20.37 -15.15 29.84
CA ASN A 130 21.10 -15.61 28.64
C ASN A 130 20.21 -15.91 27.42
N GLU A 131 20.52 -15.54 26.18
CA GLU A 131 21.69 -14.97 25.51
C GLU A 131 21.20 -14.43 24.15
N ASP A 132 22.00 -13.57 23.52
CA ASP A 132 21.82 -13.04 22.15
C ASP A 132 21.52 -14.15 21.12
N GLU A 133 20.56 -13.93 20.18
CA GLU A 133 20.55 -14.40 18.76
C GLU A 133 19.17 -14.22 18.07
N GLU A 134 19.17 -13.57 16.88
CA GLU A 134 18.19 -13.70 15.77
C GLU A 134 16.75 -13.13 15.86
N ASP A 135 16.60 -11.81 16.05
CA ASP A 135 15.35 -11.07 15.69
C ASP A 135 15.59 -10.22 14.40
N ASP A 136 16.15 -10.86 13.38
CA ASP A 136 16.62 -10.23 12.13
C ASP A 136 15.50 -10.18 11.06
N MET A 137 14.94 -8.98 10.86
CA MET A 137 14.35 -8.47 9.59
C MET A 137 13.17 -9.21 8.91
N LEU A 138 12.30 -9.92 9.62
CA LEU A 138 11.03 -10.37 9.02
C LEU A 138 9.88 -9.44 9.42
N MET A 139 9.60 -8.47 8.55
CA MET A 139 8.37 -7.68 8.59
C MET A 139 7.18 -8.64 8.64
N THR A 140 6.27 -8.47 9.60
CA THR A 140 5.09 -9.33 9.67
C THR A 140 4.16 -9.06 8.49
N GLU A 141 3.32 -10.02 8.09
CA GLU A 141 2.32 -9.79 7.02
C GLU A 141 1.40 -8.59 7.32
N VAL A 142 1.13 -8.35 8.62
CA VAL A 142 0.36 -7.19 9.08
C VAL A 142 1.12 -5.89 8.85
N ASP A 143 2.41 -5.88 9.18
CA ASP A 143 3.26 -4.71 8.92
C ASP A 143 3.37 -4.44 7.42
N ALA A 144 3.59 -5.46 6.59
CA ALA A 144 3.63 -5.33 5.14
C ALA A 144 2.35 -4.70 4.57
N MET A 145 1.17 -5.15 5.05
CA MET A 145 -0.11 -4.60 4.66
C MET A 145 -0.29 -3.13 5.08
N VAL A 146 0.11 -2.78 6.31
CA VAL A 146 0.05 -1.41 6.81
C VAL A 146 1.01 -0.51 6.03
N GLN A 147 2.25 -0.97 5.79
CA GLN A 147 3.26 -0.22 5.06
C GLN A 147 2.83 0.04 3.62
N HIS A 148 2.31 -0.98 2.93
CA HIS A 148 1.73 -0.86 1.59
C HIS A 148 0.64 0.23 1.55
N GLY A 149 -0.34 0.16 2.46
CA GLY A 149 -1.46 1.09 2.47
C GLY A 149 -1.03 2.55 2.67
N ILE A 150 -0.08 2.80 3.57
CA ILE A 150 0.46 4.15 3.80
C ILE A 150 1.28 4.61 2.58
N ALA A 151 2.14 3.77 2.00
CA ALA A 151 2.98 4.12 0.86
C ALA A 151 2.14 4.53 -0.36
N VAL A 152 1.12 3.73 -0.71
CA VAL A 152 0.15 4.04 -1.77
C VAL A 152 -0.56 5.37 -1.50
N GLY A 153 -1.05 5.56 -0.27
CA GLY A 153 -1.76 6.78 0.12
C GLY A 153 -0.90 8.03 -0.01
N ILE A 154 0.34 7.98 0.49
CA ILE A 154 1.30 9.09 0.39
C ILE A 154 1.60 9.40 -1.08
N ALA A 155 2.00 8.41 -1.87
CA ALA A 155 2.38 8.61 -3.27
C ALA A 155 1.23 9.21 -4.10
N THR A 156 0.01 8.73 -3.90
CA THR A 156 -1.17 9.21 -4.64
C THR A 156 -1.50 10.66 -4.29
N ILE A 157 -1.36 11.06 -3.03
CA ILE A 157 -1.57 12.45 -2.61
C ILE A 157 -0.43 13.35 -3.12
N ALA A 158 0.81 12.90 -2.98
CA ALA A 158 2.01 13.66 -3.32
C ALA A 158 2.04 14.03 -4.81
N HIS A 159 1.70 13.07 -5.68
CA HIS A 159 1.73 13.25 -7.13
C HIS A 159 0.38 13.69 -7.73
N ARG A 160 -0.58 14.14 -6.90
CA ARG A 160 -1.90 14.54 -7.39
C ARG A 160 -1.81 15.67 -8.41
N GLY A 161 -2.35 15.44 -9.60
CA GLY A 161 -2.35 16.41 -10.70
C GLY A 161 -0.98 16.59 -11.38
N GLN A 162 0.03 15.81 -10.99
CA GLN A 162 1.29 15.72 -11.72
C GLN A 162 1.05 14.86 -12.96
N LEU A 163 1.45 15.39 -14.12
CA LEU A 163 1.41 14.65 -15.38
C LEU A 163 2.81 14.19 -15.76
N ASP A 164 2.86 13.03 -16.39
CA ASP A 164 4.07 12.46 -16.94
C ASP A 164 4.43 13.06 -18.31
N LYS A 165 5.53 12.58 -18.90
CA LYS A 165 6.03 13.07 -20.20
C LYS A 165 5.11 12.78 -21.40
N LEU A 166 4.12 11.91 -21.23
CA LEU A 166 3.10 11.56 -22.22
C LEU A 166 1.75 12.21 -21.92
N GLY A 167 1.62 12.93 -20.80
CA GLY A 167 0.40 13.58 -20.35
C GLY A 167 -0.55 12.68 -19.57
N TYR A 168 -0.11 11.49 -19.14
CA TYR A 168 -0.87 10.63 -18.22
C TYR A 168 -0.57 11.00 -16.77
N ASP A 169 -1.44 10.61 -15.85
CA ASP A 169 -1.24 10.84 -14.43
C ASP A 169 0.04 10.16 -13.93
N TYR A 170 0.85 10.91 -13.20
CA TYR A 170 2.19 10.47 -12.81
C TYR A 170 2.17 9.24 -11.91
N ILE A 171 1.12 9.09 -11.09
CA ILE A 171 0.97 8.01 -10.12
C ILE A 171 1.03 6.61 -10.75
N ASP A 172 0.67 6.50 -12.04
CA ASP A 172 0.77 5.26 -12.79
C ASP A 172 2.22 4.77 -12.94
N HIS A 173 3.21 5.67 -12.89
CA HIS A 173 4.62 5.27 -12.93
C HIS A 173 5.06 4.55 -11.65
N PRO A 174 4.97 5.15 -10.44
CA PRO A 174 5.26 4.44 -9.19
C PRO A 174 4.48 3.12 -9.04
N ALA A 175 3.21 3.09 -9.46
CA ALA A 175 2.40 1.87 -9.46
C ALA A 175 3.05 0.73 -10.27
N ARG A 176 3.43 0.97 -11.52
CA ARG A 176 4.07 -0.04 -12.39
C ARG A 176 5.46 -0.45 -11.91
N VAL A 177 6.20 0.47 -11.28
CA VAL A 177 7.50 0.12 -10.67
C VAL A 177 7.27 -0.83 -9.49
N ALA A 178 6.26 -0.55 -8.66
CA ALA A 178 5.92 -1.38 -7.50
C ALA A 178 5.38 -2.77 -7.86
N GLU A 179 4.75 -2.95 -9.04
CA GLU A 179 4.35 -4.27 -9.56
C GLU A 179 5.52 -5.23 -9.80
N SER A 180 6.75 -4.73 -9.83
CA SER A 180 7.95 -5.57 -9.95
C SER A 180 8.28 -6.33 -8.66
N PHE A 181 7.59 -6.03 -7.55
CA PHE A 181 7.87 -6.54 -6.21
C PHE A 181 6.59 -7.06 -5.55
N ASP A 182 6.67 -8.25 -4.99
CA ASP A 182 5.55 -8.82 -4.24
C ASP A 182 5.40 -8.09 -2.89
N TRP A 183 4.25 -7.48 -2.63
CA TRP A 183 4.06 -6.63 -1.43
C TRP A 183 4.09 -7.38 -0.10
N LEU A 184 3.97 -8.72 -0.09
CA LEU A 184 4.08 -9.54 1.11
C LEU A 184 5.51 -10.05 1.32
N ASN A 185 6.18 -10.48 0.25
CA ASN A 185 7.51 -11.09 0.31
C ASN A 185 8.66 -10.08 0.14
N GLU A 186 8.39 -8.96 -0.53
CA GLU A 186 9.32 -7.86 -0.83
C GLU A 186 8.71 -6.49 -0.42
N PRO A 187 8.20 -6.35 0.83
CA PRO A 187 7.47 -5.15 1.25
C PRO A 187 8.32 -3.89 1.24
N VAL A 188 9.62 -4.01 1.52
CA VAL A 188 10.55 -2.86 1.53
C VAL A 188 10.73 -2.31 0.12
N GLU A 189 11.02 -3.17 -0.86
CA GLU A 189 11.13 -2.82 -2.27
C GLU A 189 9.82 -2.27 -2.80
N HIS A 190 8.71 -2.95 -2.51
CA HIS A 190 7.38 -2.56 -2.96
C HIS A 190 6.99 -1.16 -2.46
N CYS A 191 7.16 -0.89 -1.17
CA CYS A 191 6.86 0.44 -0.59
C CYS A 191 7.85 1.50 -1.07
N THR A 192 9.14 1.16 -1.20
CA THR A 192 10.15 2.05 -1.75
C THR A 192 9.81 2.44 -3.19
N ALA A 193 9.34 1.49 -4.00
CA ALA A 193 8.91 1.73 -5.38
C ALA A 193 7.72 2.70 -5.48
N TRP A 194 6.75 2.60 -4.58
CA TRP A 194 5.67 3.60 -4.50
C TRP A 194 6.17 5.01 -4.16
N LEU A 195 7.19 5.10 -3.32
CA LEU A 195 7.66 6.37 -2.74
C LEU A 195 8.89 6.96 -3.45
N HIS A 196 9.46 6.29 -4.45
CA HIS A 196 10.83 6.55 -4.92
C HIS A 196 11.07 7.97 -5.45
N ASP A 197 10.04 8.62 -5.99
CA ASP A 197 10.10 9.99 -6.49
C ASP A 197 9.38 11.00 -5.58
N VAL A 198 8.77 10.56 -4.48
CA VAL A 198 7.97 11.43 -3.61
C VAL A 198 8.84 12.55 -3.01
N ILE A 199 10.03 12.22 -2.50
CA ILE A 199 10.92 13.23 -1.93
C ILE A 199 11.58 14.09 -3.02
N GLU A 200 11.80 13.54 -4.23
CA GLU A 200 12.47 14.26 -5.33
C GLU A 200 11.54 15.28 -6.00
N ASP A 201 10.27 14.92 -6.21
CA ASP A 201 9.34 15.67 -7.04
C ASP A 201 8.28 16.46 -6.24
N THR A 202 8.21 16.29 -4.91
CA THR A 202 7.16 16.90 -4.08
C THR A 202 7.72 17.56 -2.81
N ASP A 203 6.87 18.25 -2.06
CA ASP A 203 7.27 18.92 -0.81
C ASP A 203 7.38 17.97 0.41
N ILE A 204 7.15 16.66 0.23
CA ILE A 204 7.22 15.68 1.31
C ILE A 204 8.67 15.35 1.66
N SER A 205 9.02 15.42 2.94
CA SER A 205 10.36 15.07 3.42
C SER A 205 10.44 13.65 3.98
N ALA A 206 11.65 13.10 4.11
CA ALA A 206 11.91 11.84 4.81
C ALA A 206 11.36 11.86 6.25
N SER A 207 11.42 13.01 6.93
CA SER A 207 10.85 13.17 8.26
C SER A 207 9.32 13.01 8.26
N ASP A 208 8.64 13.41 7.19
CA ASP A 208 7.19 13.30 7.10
C ASP A 208 6.77 11.86 6.80
N LEU A 209 7.55 11.12 6.01
CA LEU A 209 7.37 9.68 5.82
C LEU A 209 7.47 8.92 7.15
N LEU A 210 8.50 9.22 7.97
CA LEU A 210 8.64 8.62 9.31
C LEU A 210 7.46 8.97 10.21
N LYS A 211 7.00 10.23 10.22
CA LYS A 211 5.82 10.65 11.00
C LYS A 211 4.53 9.97 10.54
N ALA A 212 4.42 9.63 9.26
CA ALA A 212 3.29 8.90 8.70
C ALA A 212 3.32 7.40 9.05
N GLY A 213 4.37 6.92 9.72
CA GLY A 213 4.50 5.53 10.15
C GLY A 213 5.30 4.64 9.20
N MET A 214 6.04 5.21 8.24
CA MET A 214 6.99 4.44 7.43
C MET A 214 8.15 3.93 8.24
N LEU A 215 8.45 2.64 8.02
CA LEU A 215 9.57 1.99 8.66
C LEU A 215 10.89 2.62 8.21
N PRO A 216 11.88 2.72 9.12
CA PRO A 216 13.15 3.40 8.82
C PRO A 216 13.89 2.83 7.61
N GLU A 217 13.80 1.52 7.37
CA GLU A 217 14.42 0.84 6.23
C GLU A 217 13.85 1.28 4.88
N ILE A 218 12.52 1.45 4.78
CA ILE A 218 11.84 1.98 3.60
C ILE A 218 12.25 3.44 3.38
N VAL A 219 12.20 4.26 4.44
CA VAL A 219 12.58 5.68 4.32
C VAL A 219 14.04 5.84 3.90
N THR A 220 14.94 5.02 4.45
CA THR A 220 16.36 5.00 4.06
C THR A 220 16.52 4.67 2.57
N ALA A 221 15.80 3.66 2.07
CA ALA A 221 15.85 3.31 0.66
C ALA A 221 15.29 4.42 -0.24
N VAL A 222 14.20 5.09 0.16
CA VAL A 222 13.63 6.24 -0.57
C VAL A 222 14.60 7.44 -0.61
N GLU A 223 15.27 7.74 0.51
CA GLU A 223 16.30 8.80 0.55
C GLU A 223 17.48 8.50 -0.38
N LEU A 224 17.84 7.22 -0.55
CA LEU A 224 18.87 6.81 -1.50
C LEU A 224 18.42 6.96 -2.96
N MET A 225 17.12 6.79 -3.23
CA MET A 225 16.54 6.98 -4.56
C MET A 225 16.52 8.46 -4.97
N THR A 226 16.41 9.36 -4.00
CA THR A 226 16.31 10.80 -4.21
C THR A 226 17.64 11.40 -4.66
N ARG A 227 17.66 12.06 -5.82
CA ARG A 227 18.84 12.81 -6.26
C ARG A 227 18.98 14.11 -5.51
N ARG A 228 20.12 14.30 -4.85
CA ARG A 228 20.48 15.58 -4.24
C ARG A 228 21.49 16.32 -5.10
N THR A 229 21.31 17.62 -5.24
CA THR A 229 22.19 18.49 -6.05
C THR A 229 23.60 18.63 -5.49
N ASP A 230 23.80 18.31 -4.21
CA ASP A 230 25.08 18.37 -3.50
C ASP A 230 25.89 17.07 -3.55
N VAL A 231 25.34 16.01 -4.16
CA VAL A 231 26.00 14.70 -4.28
C VAL A 231 26.45 14.47 -5.73
N ALA A 232 27.69 14.03 -5.92
CA ALA A 232 28.18 13.69 -7.26
C ALA A 232 27.42 12.47 -7.81
N ASN A 233 27.20 12.44 -9.14
CA ASN A 233 26.43 11.36 -9.77
C ASN A 233 27.01 9.96 -9.52
N ALA A 234 28.34 9.81 -9.43
CA ALA A 234 28.98 8.53 -9.14
C ALA A 234 28.63 8.06 -7.72
N ASP A 235 28.81 8.95 -6.74
CA ASP A 235 28.50 8.69 -5.33
C ASP A 235 27.02 8.33 -5.10
N TYR A 236 26.11 8.89 -5.90
CA TYR A 236 24.68 8.53 -5.86
C TYR A 236 24.45 7.06 -6.23
N TYR A 237 24.98 6.60 -7.37
CA TYR A 237 24.81 5.21 -7.79
C TYR A 237 25.58 4.23 -6.91
N ASP A 238 26.75 4.62 -6.38
CA ASP A 238 27.51 3.79 -5.44
C ASP A 238 26.74 3.57 -4.13
N ARG A 239 26.03 4.59 -3.63
CA ARG A 239 25.18 4.46 -2.44
C ARG A 239 23.94 3.60 -2.72
N ILE A 240 23.30 3.76 -3.87
CA ILE A 240 22.20 2.88 -4.29
C ILE A 240 22.67 1.43 -4.37
N ARG A 241 23.83 1.18 -4.97
CA ARG A 241 24.39 -0.18 -5.15
C ARG A 241 24.65 -0.91 -3.82
N GLN A 242 24.86 -0.17 -2.74
CA GLN A 242 25.11 -0.73 -1.40
C GLN A 242 23.82 -1.09 -0.64
N ASN A 243 22.65 -0.68 -1.12
CA ASN A 243 21.35 -1.00 -0.51
C ASN A 243 20.54 -1.90 -1.47
N PRO A 244 20.29 -3.17 -1.13
CA PRO A 244 19.61 -4.12 -2.02
C PRO A 244 18.24 -3.63 -2.51
N ALA A 245 17.41 -3.08 -1.61
CA ALA A 245 16.08 -2.61 -1.96
C ALA A 245 16.13 -1.40 -2.91
N ALA A 246 16.95 -0.39 -2.60
CA ALA A 246 17.13 0.77 -3.47
C ALA A 246 17.71 0.39 -4.83
N LEU A 247 18.65 -0.57 -4.89
CA LEU A 247 19.19 -1.09 -6.14
C LEU A 247 18.10 -1.77 -6.98
N ALA A 248 17.32 -2.66 -6.37
CA ALA A 248 16.25 -3.39 -7.04
C ALA A 248 15.20 -2.41 -7.61
N VAL A 249 14.73 -1.47 -6.80
CA VAL A 249 13.79 -0.43 -7.21
C VAL A 249 14.40 0.46 -8.30
N LYS A 250 15.68 0.82 -8.22
CA LYS A 250 16.31 1.64 -9.27
C LYS A 250 16.36 0.93 -10.61
N LEU A 251 16.59 -0.39 -10.61
CA LEU A 251 16.55 -1.19 -11.83
C LEU A 251 15.13 -1.29 -12.39
N ALA A 252 14.12 -1.45 -11.53
CA ALA A 252 12.71 -1.47 -11.94
C ALA A 252 12.26 -0.12 -12.53
N ASP A 253 12.61 1.01 -11.89
CA ASP A 253 12.39 2.38 -12.41
C ASP A 253 13.00 2.54 -13.82
N ILE A 254 14.26 2.12 -13.99
CA ILE A 254 14.94 2.16 -15.29
C ILE A 254 14.19 1.30 -16.32
N ASN A 255 13.68 0.14 -15.92
CA ASN A 255 12.95 -0.76 -16.81
C ASN A 255 11.61 -0.15 -17.26
N ASP A 256 10.83 0.45 -16.35
CA ASP A 256 9.58 1.13 -16.71
C ASP A 256 9.84 2.31 -17.66
N ASN A 257 10.87 3.11 -17.36
CA ASN A 257 11.25 4.26 -18.18
C ASN A 257 11.74 3.86 -19.59
N LEU A 258 12.28 2.65 -19.75
CA LEU A 258 12.72 2.10 -21.04
C LEU A 258 11.70 1.15 -21.68
N ALA A 259 10.53 0.95 -21.09
CA ALA A 259 9.54 0.02 -21.59
C ALA A 259 9.04 0.45 -22.99
N ASP A 260 9.07 -0.49 -23.94
CA ASP A 260 8.83 -0.25 -25.38
C ASP A 260 7.52 0.51 -25.66
N TRP A 261 6.44 0.16 -24.93
CA TRP A 261 5.10 0.72 -25.12
C TRP A 261 5.00 2.21 -24.75
N ARG A 262 5.88 2.70 -23.88
CA ARG A 262 5.97 4.08 -23.41
C ARG A 262 7.09 4.82 -24.13
N PHE A 263 8.27 4.21 -24.19
CA PHE A 263 9.49 4.81 -24.72
C PHE A 263 9.32 5.26 -26.18
N ARG A 264 8.66 4.44 -27.02
CA ARG A 264 8.42 4.75 -28.44
C ARG A 264 7.45 5.90 -28.68
N LYS A 265 6.66 6.28 -27.67
CA LYS A 265 5.69 7.39 -27.75
C LYS A 265 6.32 8.75 -27.40
N LEU A 266 7.53 8.77 -26.83
CA LEU A 266 8.26 10.00 -26.50
C LEU A 266 8.82 10.64 -27.78
N ASP A 267 9.08 11.94 -27.72
CA ASP A 267 9.80 12.62 -28.81
C ASP A 267 11.25 12.09 -28.95
N TYR A 268 11.84 12.27 -30.13
CA TYR A 268 13.14 11.71 -30.46
C TYR A 268 14.27 12.20 -29.54
N ASP A 269 14.27 13.48 -29.18
CA ASP A 269 15.31 14.06 -28.32
C ASP A 269 15.21 13.50 -26.89
N THR A 270 13.99 13.33 -26.39
CA THR A 270 13.75 12.65 -25.10
C THR A 270 14.19 11.19 -25.14
N GLN A 271 13.90 10.45 -26.22
CA GLN A 271 14.35 9.06 -26.37
C GLN A 271 15.88 8.97 -26.28
N VAL A 272 16.61 9.76 -27.07
CA VAL A 272 18.09 9.78 -27.06
C VAL A 272 18.64 10.12 -25.67
N ARG A 273 18.08 11.14 -25.02
CA ARG A 273 18.51 11.57 -23.69
C ARG A 273 18.30 10.47 -22.64
N LEU A 274 17.13 9.83 -22.62
CA LEU A 274 16.82 8.77 -21.65
C LEU A 274 17.64 7.51 -21.92
N SER A 275 17.82 7.10 -23.18
CA SER A 275 18.70 5.97 -23.52
C SER A 275 20.12 6.18 -23.01
N ASN A 276 20.71 7.36 -23.25
CA ASN A 276 22.06 7.67 -22.77
C ASN A 276 22.11 7.72 -21.24
N LYS A 277 21.14 8.38 -20.59
CA LYS A 277 21.05 8.48 -19.12
C LYS A 277 21.03 7.09 -18.49
N TYR A 278 20.16 6.20 -18.97
CA TYR A 278 19.95 4.89 -18.35
C TYR A 278 20.98 3.85 -18.76
N PHE A 279 21.61 3.98 -19.93
CA PHE A 279 22.79 3.20 -20.28
C PHE A 279 23.92 3.43 -19.27
N HIS A 280 24.24 4.69 -18.96
CA HIS A 280 25.25 5.02 -17.96
C HIS A 280 24.84 4.61 -16.54
N ALA A 281 23.57 4.80 -16.18
CA ALA A 281 23.05 4.36 -14.89
C ALA A 281 23.27 2.85 -14.68
N ARG A 282 22.92 2.03 -15.67
CA ARG A 282 23.10 0.58 -15.59
C ARG A 282 24.57 0.17 -15.49
N GLN A 283 25.49 0.87 -16.15
CA GLN A 283 26.93 0.59 -16.00
C GLN A 283 27.42 0.84 -14.58
N LEU A 284 26.94 1.91 -13.93
CA LEU A 284 27.34 2.27 -12.57
C LEU A 284 26.68 1.41 -11.49
N LEU A 285 25.53 0.79 -11.81
CA LEU A 285 24.81 -0.12 -10.91
C LEU A 285 25.31 -1.57 -10.99
N GLN A 286 26.18 -1.91 -11.96
CA GLN A 286 26.78 -3.24 -12.01
C GLN A 286 27.74 -3.46 -10.83
N PRO A 287 27.84 -4.68 -10.29
CA PRO A 287 28.89 -5.00 -9.33
C PRO A 287 30.25 -4.72 -9.97
N ALA A 288 31.20 -4.20 -9.19
CA ALA A 288 32.57 -4.05 -9.65
C ALA A 288 33.05 -5.41 -10.17
N THR A 289 33.34 -5.51 -11.46
CA THR A 289 34.00 -6.69 -12.00
C THR A 289 35.40 -6.72 -11.39
N ASP A 290 35.69 -7.70 -10.55
CA ASP A 290 37.06 -7.94 -10.08
C ASP A 290 37.94 -8.23 -11.30
N GLU A 291 38.63 -7.20 -11.80
CA GLU A 291 39.79 -7.36 -12.67
C GLU A 291 41.01 -7.81 -11.83
N THR A 292 40.90 -8.95 -11.16
CA THR A 292 42.04 -9.63 -10.55
C THR A 292 41.92 -11.13 -10.71
N GLU A 293 42.05 -11.63 -11.95
CA GLU A 293 42.53 -12.98 -12.20
C GLU A 293 43.04 -13.08 -13.65
N ASN A 294 44.21 -12.48 -13.89
CA ASN A 294 45.15 -12.89 -14.95
C ASN A 294 46.49 -12.20 -14.69
N SER A 295 47.31 -12.81 -13.84
CA SER A 295 48.77 -12.63 -13.82
C SER A 295 49.44 -13.93 -13.44
#